data_AF-A0A818FBT7-F1
#
_entry.id   AF-A0A818FBT7-F1
#
_cell.length_a   1.000
_cell.length_b   1.000
_cell.length_c   1.000
_cell.angle_alpha   90.00
_cell.angle_beta   90.00
_cell.angle_gamma   90.00
#
_symmetry.space_group_name_H-M   'P 1'
#
loop_
_entity.id
_entity.type
_entity.pdbx_description
1 polymer ?
#
loop_
_entity_poly.entity_id
_entity_poly.type
_entity_poly.pdbx_seq_one_letter_code
_entity_poly.pdbx_strand_id
1 'polypeptide(L)'
;FSQPTRRLYAEHALDSTDWYLIFDPLDREDYGDLTCMLADTGYNNSVYLRRRLIVYSEPFVVQSSTKDIEVSEGDNILLKCFAQGLPPPQIQWMKADASPLPDGNIRAIG
;
A
#
# COMPACT_ATOMS: atom_id res chain seq x y z
N PHE A 1 8.87 -24.75 -18.96
CA PHE A 1 9.40 -24.61 -17.59
C PHE A 1 10.00 -23.22 -17.47
N SER A 2 9.17 -22.22 -17.16
CA SER A 2 9.59 -20.83 -17.03
C SER A 2 10.38 -20.67 -15.73
N GLN A 3 11.66 -20.33 -15.84
CA GLN A 3 12.41 -19.81 -14.69
C GLN A 3 11.69 -18.56 -14.15
N PRO A 4 11.54 -18.38 -12.83
CA PRO A 4 11.06 -17.12 -12.32
C PRO A 4 12.13 -16.06 -12.65
N THR A 5 11.77 -15.09 -13.48
CA THR A 5 12.53 -13.86 -13.68
C THR A 5 12.81 -13.27 -12.31
N ARG A 6 14.09 -13.05 -11.96
CA ARG A 6 14.47 -12.49 -10.65
C ARG A 6 13.77 -11.13 -10.47
N ARG A 7 12.77 -11.07 -9.59
CA ARG A 7 12.04 -9.85 -9.18
C ARG A 7 12.94 -8.85 -8.44
N LEU A 8 14.06 -9.31 -7.90
CA LEU A 8 15.03 -8.55 -7.12
C LEU A 8 16.44 -8.79 -7.67
N TYR A 9 17.13 -7.73 -8.07
CA TYR A 9 18.49 -7.80 -8.59
C TYR A 9 19.30 -6.55 -8.25
N ALA A 10 20.63 -6.68 -8.26
CA ALA A 10 21.54 -5.56 -8.03
C ALA A 10 22.16 -5.11 -9.36
N GLU A 11 22.25 -3.80 -9.57
CA GLU A 11 22.92 -3.19 -10.71
C GLU A 11 24.00 -2.21 -10.26
N HIS A 12 25.07 -2.13 -11.05
CA HIS A 12 26.17 -1.21 -10.82
C HIS A 12 26.09 -0.04 -11.78
N ALA A 13 26.22 1.17 -11.27
CA ALA A 13 26.29 2.37 -12.09
C ALA A 13 27.57 2.37 -12.95
N LEU A 14 27.45 2.77 -14.22
CA LEU A 14 28.62 2.98 -15.07
C LEU A 14 29.46 4.14 -14.52
N ASP A 15 30.78 3.96 -14.47
CA ASP A 15 31.76 4.96 -14.01
C ASP A 15 31.50 5.56 -12.60
N SER A 16 30.76 4.85 -11.75
CA SER A 16 30.48 5.22 -10.36
C SER A 16 30.82 4.06 -9.43
N THR A 17 30.92 4.33 -8.12
CA THR A 17 31.01 3.32 -7.06
C THR A 17 29.65 2.90 -6.51
N ASP A 18 28.57 3.42 -7.10
CA ASP A 18 27.21 3.21 -6.62
C ASP A 18 26.62 1.87 -7.10
N TRP A 19 26.00 1.16 -6.16
CA TRP A 19 25.22 -0.04 -6.40
C TRP A 19 23.76 0.21 -6.06
N TYR A 20 22.87 -0.22 -6.95
CA TYR A 20 21.43 -0.13 -6.79
C TYR A 20 20.85 -1.52 -6.56
N LEU A 21 19.91 -1.62 -5.61
CA LEU A 21 19.05 -2.78 -5.46
C LEU A 21 17.71 -2.46 -6.13
N ILE A 22 17.36 -3.21 -7.15
CA ILE A 22 16.20 -2.98 -8.01
C ILE A 22 15.14 -4.05 -7.73
N PHE A 23 13.90 -3.59 -7.53
CA PHE A 23 12.70 -4.40 -7.41
C PHE A 23 11.83 -4.15 -8.65
N ASP A 24 11.61 -5.18 -9.47
CA ASP A 24 10.82 -5.07 -10.68
C ASP A 24 10.01 -6.35 -10.97
N PRO A 25 8.70 -6.38 -10.66
CA PRO A 25 7.94 -5.37 -9.93
C PRO A 25 8.16 -5.42 -8.42
N LEU A 26 7.90 -4.31 -7.71
CA LEU A 26 7.83 -4.29 -6.25
C LEU A 26 6.56 -5.00 -5.74
N ASP A 27 6.71 -5.87 -4.74
CA ASP A 27 5.59 -6.60 -4.13
C ASP A 27 5.43 -6.28 -2.64
N ARG A 28 4.23 -6.48 -2.08
CA ARG A 28 3.95 -6.28 -0.65
C ARG A 28 4.82 -7.17 0.25
N GLU A 29 5.18 -8.35 -0.25
CA GLU A 29 6.06 -9.30 0.43
C GLU A 29 7.50 -8.79 0.61
N ASP A 30 7.91 -7.77 -0.15
CA ASP A 30 9.24 -7.16 -0.04
C ASP A 30 9.37 -6.22 1.17
N TYR A 31 8.27 -5.99 1.92
CA TYR A 31 8.29 -5.24 3.18
C TYR A 31 9.25 -5.88 4.19
N GLY A 32 10.18 -5.09 4.73
CA GLY A 32 11.09 -5.58 5.76
C GLY A 32 12.37 -4.79 5.90
N ASP A 33 13.29 -5.30 6.71
CA ASP A 33 14.59 -4.68 6.95
C ASP A 33 15.61 -5.19 5.91
N LEU A 34 16.01 -4.31 5.00
CA LEU A 34 17.08 -4.53 4.04
C LEU A 34 18.44 -4.23 4.68
N THR A 35 19.43 -5.07 4.39
CA THR A 35 20.80 -4.87 4.84
C THR A 35 21.72 -4.76 3.63
N CYS A 36 22.36 -3.61 3.47
CA CYS A 36 23.52 -3.46 2.59
C CYS A 36 24.77 -3.86 3.37
N MET A 37 25.62 -4.69 2.76
CA MET A 37 26.88 -5.13 3.33
C MET A 37 28.00 -4.77 2.37
N LEU A 38 28.97 -3.99 2.85
CA LEU A 38 30.23 -3.75 2.18
C LEU A 38 31.31 -4.55 2.89
N ALA A 39 31.86 -5.56 2.21
CA ALA A 39 32.91 -6.41 2.76
C ALA A 39 34.24 -6.14 2.03
N ASP A 40 35.28 -5.76 2.78
CA ASP A 40 36.64 -5.75 2.26
C ASP A 40 37.23 -7.16 2.38
N THR A 41 37.42 -7.80 1.21
CA THR A 41 37.95 -9.16 1.10
C THR A 41 39.35 -9.34 1.69
N GLY A 42 40.11 -8.25 1.93
CA GLY A 42 41.49 -8.33 2.42
C GLY A 42 41.67 -8.24 3.94
N TYR A 43 40.73 -7.64 4.68
CA TYR A 43 40.94 -7.25 6.08
C TYR A 43 39.91 -7.79 7.08
N ASN A 44 39.01 -8.69 6.68
CA ASN A 44 37.89 -9.17 7.51
C ASN A 44 37.06 -8.02 8.11
N ASN A 45 37.03 -6.87 7.45
CA ASN A 45 36.23 -5.73 7.86
C ASN A 45 34.97 -5.67 6.99
N SER A 46 33.81 -5.63 7.63
CA SER A 46 32.52 -5.55 6.96
C SER A 46 31.68 -4.45 7.60
N VAL A 47 31.19 -3.53 6.75
CA VAL A 47 30.28 -2.46 7.16
C VAL A 47 28.88 -2.83 6.75
N TYR A 48 27.93 -2.68 7.68
CA TYR A 48 26.53 -3.00 7.47
C TYR A 48 25.67 -1.74 7.59
N LEU A 49 24.79 -1.52 6.62
CA LEU A 49 23.76 -0.50 6.66
C LEU A 49 22.38 -1.16 6.60
N ARG A 50 21.58 -0.99 7.65
CA ARG A 50 20.21 -1.50 7.72
C ARG A 50 19.19 -0.39 7.43
N ARG A 51 18.20 -0.67 6.60
CA ARG A 51 17.09 0.23 6.26
C ARG A 51 15.79 -0.57 6.15
N ARG A 52 14.70 -0.03 6.67
CA ARG A 52 13.37 -0.63 6.51
C ARG A 52 12.74 -0.19 5.19
N LEU A 53 12.40 -1.14 4.34
CA LEU A 53 11.58 -0.92 3.16
C LEU A 53 10.10 -0.97 3.57
N ILE A 54 9.37 0.10 3.27
CA ILE A 54 7.92 0.19 3.45
C ILE A 54 7.30 0.20 2.05
N VAL A 55 6.46 -0.78 1.76
CA VAL A 55 5.75 -0.90 0.49
C VAL A 55 4.38 -0.26 0.63
N TYR A 56 4.17 0.87 -0.03
CA TYR A 56 2.90 1.58 -0.04
C TYR A 56 1.89 0.85 -0.94
N SER A 57 0.61 1.00 -0.63
CA SER A 57 -0.45 0.40 -1.42
C SER A 57 -1.63 1.35 -1.55
N GLU A 58 -2.19 1.43 -2.75
CA GLU A 58 -3.41 2.18 -3.00
C GLU A 58 -4.57 1.69 -2.11
N PRO A 59 -5.49 2.60 -1.74
CA PRO A 59 -6.71 2.22 -1.06
C PRO A 59 -7.54 1.22 -1.86
N PHE A 60 -8.06 0.20 -1.19
CA PHE A 60 -9.04 -0.72 -1.75
C PHE A 60 -10.18 -0.95 -0.77
N VAL A 61 -11.40 -1.04 -1.29
CA VAL A 61 -12.61 -1.27 -0.49
C VAL A 61 -12.67 -2.74 -0.09
N VAL A 62 -12.64 -3.00 1.21
CA VAL A 62 -12.74 -4.35 1.78
C VAL A 62 -14.18 -4.72 2.08
N GLN A 63 -14.99 -3.73 2.47
CA GLN A 63 -16.41 -3.89 2.72
C GLN A 63 -17.14 -2.61 2.37
N SER A 64 -18.23 -2.73 1.63
CA SER A 64 -19.15 -1.63 1.35
C SER A 64 -20.57 -2.11 1.61
N SER A 65 -21.44 -1.21 2.06
CA SER A 65 -22.88 -1.35 1.84
C SER A 65 -23.11 -1.73 0.37
N THR A 66 -24.08 -2.61 0.12
CA THR A 66 -24.45 -3.05 -1.24
C THR A 66 -24.63 -1.84 -2.16
N LYS A 67 -24.44 -2.05 -3.48
CA LYS A 67 -24.57 -0.96 -4.47
C LYS A 67 -25.90 -0.21 -4.32
N ASP A 68 -26.96 -0.95 -3.99
CA ASP A 68 -28.30 -0.40 -3.77
C ASP A 68 -28.87 -0.91 -2.43
N ILE A 69 -29.57 -0.02 -1.72
CA ILE A 69 -30.38 -0.31 -0.54
C ILE A 69 -31.75 0.31 -0.80
N GLU A 70 -32.81 -0.51 -0.82
CA GLU A 70 -34.19 -0.04 -0.89
C GLU A 70 -34.73 0.23 0.52
N VAL A 71 -35.34 1.40 0.71
CA VAL A 71 -35.80 1.92 2.01
C VAL A 71 -37.15 2.61 1.85
N SER A 72 -37.94 2.62 2.91
CA SER A 72 -39.18 3.39 2.98
C SER A 72 -38.93 4.76 3.61
N GLU A 73 -39.84 5.70 3.34
CA GLU A 73 -39.80 7.01 3.98
C GLU A 73 -39.87 6.86 5.51
N GLY A 74 -38.94 7.53 6.21
CA GLY A 74 -38.82 7.45 7.67
C GLY A 74 -37.88 6.36 8.19
N ASP A 75 -37.38 5.47 7.34
CA ASP A 75 -36.42 4.45 7.75
C ASP A 75 -35.07 5.04 8.14
N ASN A 76 -34.39 4.38 9.09
CA ASN A 76 -33.02 4.69 9.48
C ASN A 76 -32.04 3.85 8.68
N ILE A 77 -31.10 4.50 8.01
CA ILE A 77 -30.16 3.90 7.06
C ILE A 77 -28.75 3.94 7.64
N LEU A 78 -28.03 2.83 7.54
CA LEU A 78 -26.62 2.73 7.89
C LEU A 78 -25.79 2.41 6.64
N LEU A 79 -25.00 3.39 6.20
CA LEU A 79 -24.01 3.22 5.14
C LEU A 79 -22.66 2.81 5.75
N LYS A 80 -22.04 1.77 5.22
CA LYS A 80 -20.75 1.25 5.67
C LYS A 80 -19.78 1.24 4.51
N CYS A 81 -18.57 1.73 4.72
CA CYS A 81 -17.47 1.62 3.75
C CYS A 81 -16.20 1.46 4.56
N PHE A 82 -15.57 0.30 4.48
CA PHE A 82 -14.28 0.05 5.08
C PHE A 82 -13.29 -0.15 3.95
N ALA A 83 -12.26 0.69 3.95
CA ALA A 83 -11.17 0.61 3.00
C ALA A 83 -9.86 0.35 3.74
N GLN A 84 -8.95 -0.36 3.08
CA GLN A 84 -7.60 -0.59 3.56
C GLN A 84 -6.60 -0.03 2.56
N GLY A 85 -5.42 0.30 3.04
CA GLY A 85 -4.34 0.86 2.25
C GLY A 85 -3.19 1.23 3.17
N LEU A 86 -2.05 1.55 2.58
CA LEU A 86 -0.93 2.11 3.30
C LEU A 86 -0.48 3.39 2.58
N PRO A 87 -0.59 4.57 3.22
CA PRO A 87 -1.16 4.81 4.56
C PRO A 87 -2.66 4.48 4.63
N PRO A 88 -3.24 4.33 5.84
CA PRO A 88 -4.68 4.11 6.01
C PRO A 88 -5.50 5.19 5.28
N PRO A 89 -6.52 4.81 4.49
CA PRO A 89 -7.28 5.76 3.70
C PRO A 89 -8.17 6.66 4.55
N GLN A 90 -8.48 7.85 4.03
CA GLN A 90 -9.51 8.74 4.57
C GLN A 90 -10.82 8.47 3.84
N ILE A 91 -11.91 8.23 4.59
CA ILE A 91 -13.22 7.92 4.01
C ILE A 91 -14.11 9.16 4.09
N GLN A 92 -14.67 9.55 2.95
CA GLN A 92 -15.60 10.67 2.82
C GLN A 92 -16.89 10.19 2.17
N TRP A 93 -18.00 10.72 2.68
CA TRP A 93 -19.34 10.35 2.23
C TRP A 93 -20.03 11.52 1.55
N MET A 94 -20.61 11.26 0.38
CA MET A 94 -21.33 12.24 -0.41
C MET A 94 -22.40 11.54 -1.26
N LYS A 95 -23.40 12.30 -1.69
CA LYS A 95 -24.34 11.86 -2.72
C LYS A 95 -23.65 11.79 -4.08
N ALA A 96 -24.32 11.16 -5.05
CA ALA A 96 -23.80 11.04 -6.43
C ALA A 96 -23.53 12.39 -7.12
N ASP A 97 -24.21 13.46 -6.68
CA ASP A 97 -24.01 14.83 -7.14
C ASP A 97 -22.93 15.59 -6.34
N ALA A 98 -22.12 14.87 -5.54
CA ALA A 98 -21.10 15.40 -4.64
C ALA A 98 -21.62 16.32 -3.51
N SER A 99 -22.94 16.40 -3.31
CA SER A 99 -23.50 17.13 -2.17
C SER A 99 -23.34 16.32 -0.86
N PRO A 100 -23.29 16.99 0.30
CA PRO A 100 -23.23 16.31 1.59
C PRO A 100 -24.43 15.37 1.82
N LEU A 101 -24.20 14.31 2.60
CA LEU A 101 -25.31 13.50 3.09
C LEU A 101 -26.24 14.38 3.95
N PRO A 102 -27.57 14.20 3.86
CA PRO A 102 -28.51 14.95 4.66
C PRO A 102 -28.39 14.55 6.13
N ASP A 103 -28.51 15.53 7.03
CA ASP A 103 -28.59 15.27 8.46
C ASP A 103 -29.92 14.56 8.80
N GLY A 104 -29.88 13.54 9.67
CA GLY A 104 -31.07 12.83 10.13
C GLY A 104 -30.92 11.31 10.08
N ASN A 105 -31.86 10.64 9.42
CA ASN A 105 -31.99 9.17 9.41
C ASN A 105 -30.85 8.42 8.71
N ILE A 106 -29.91 9.11 8.06
CA ILE A 106 -28.77 8.49 7.36
C ILE A 106 -27.53 8.60 8.22
N ARG A 107 -27.00 7.46 8.64
CA ARG A 107 -25.71 7.35 9.33
C ARG A 107 -24.70 6.69 8.43
N ALA A 108 -23.51 7.25 8.33
CA ALA A 108 -22.41 6.69 7.56
C ALA A 108 -21.22 6.35 8.48
N ILE A 109 -20.61 5.18 8.27
CA ILE A 109 -19.43 4.71 9.01
C ILE A 109 -18.36 4.21 8.06
N GLY A 110 -17.10 4.52 8.36
CA GLY A 110 -15.93 4.07 7.62
C GLY A 110 -14.63 4.47 8.28
#